data_AF-A0A5B7WVY3-F1
#
_entry.id   AF-A0A5B7WVY3-F1
#
_cell.length_a   1.000
_cell.length_b   1.000
_cell.length_c   1.000
_cell.angle_alpha   90.00
_cell.angle_beta   90.00
_cell.angle_gamma   90.00
#
_symmetry.space_group_name_H-M   'P 1'
#
loop_
_entity.id
_entity.type
_entity.pdbx_description
1 polymer ?
#
loop_
_entity_poly.entity_id
_entity_poly.type
_entity_poly.pdbx_seq_one_letter_code
_entity_poly.pdbx_strand_id
1 'polypeptide(L)'
;MSASSLYNHVGGKDEIIELMRGQAMSRVQLPEAPGGHWRETLRLIAVSYFESYSRHPRLIPLFTSHTVRDRTTLRVYDALAQTLAGAGFDPAARLTAITIIDSFVLGSALDAAAPDEVWAADVDSSASFTEALEEGLGSAERAEQTFGQGLDIILAGLEARVSARG
;
A
#
# COMPACT_ATOMS: atom_id res chain seq x y z
N MET A 1 -20.32 31.28 6.27
CA MET A 1 -20.88 29.92 6.19
C MET A 1 -20.30 29.13 7.35
N SER A 2 -21.13 28.60 8.25
CA SER A 2 -20.69 27.95 9.50
C SER A 2 -20.39 26.46 9.27
N ALA A 3 -19.36 25.95 9.93
CA ALA A 3 -18.93 24.54 9.91
C ALA A 3 -20.08 23.55 10.23
N SER A 4 -21.12 23.97 10.96
CA SER A 4 -22.28 23.11 11.29
C SER A 4 -23.09 22.63 10.10
N SER A 5 -23.10 23.32 8.95
CA SER A 5 -23.94 22.91 7.82
C SER A 5 -23.37 21.72 7.01
N LEU A 6 -22.06 21.46 7.13
CA LEU A 6 -21.41 20.29 6.50
C LEU A 6 -21.64 18.99 7.29
N TYR A 7 -21.90 19.08 8.60
CA TYR A 7 -22.15 17.92 9.47
C TYR A 7 -23.56 17.33 9.33
N ASN A 8 -24.49 18.00 8.64
CA ASN A 8 -25.88 17.51 8.51
C ASN A 8 -26.10 16.53 7.33
N HIS A 9 -25.05 16.19 6.58
CA HIS A 9 -25.10 15.19 5.51
C HIS A 9 -23.99 14.13 5.60
N VAL A 10 -23.22 14.14 6.68
CA VAL A 10 -22.15 13.18 6.95
C VAL A 10 -22.24 12.84 8.44
N GLY A 11 -22.51 11.58 8.77
CA GLY A 11 -22.76 11.00 10.10
C GLY A 11 -21.57 11.02 11.07
N GLY A 12 -20.79 12.10 11.08
CA GLY A 12 -19.67 12.34 11.97
C GLY A 12 -18.29 12.23 11.32
N LYS A 13 -17.25 12.38 12.14
CA LYS A 13 -15.84 12.36 11.72
C LYS A 13 -15.47 11.05 11.00
N ASP A 14 -15.99 9.92 11.47
CA ASP A 14 -15.68 8.60 10.95
C ASP A 14 -16.16 8.44 9.50
N GLU A 15 -17.34 8.97 9.17
CA GLU A 15 -17.87 8.93 7.81
C GLU A 15 -17.07 9.84 6.87
N ILE A 16 -16.61 11.01 7.35
CA ILE A 16 -15.69 11.86 6.59
C ILE A 16 -14.39 11.10 6.27
N ILE A 17 -13.83 10.38 7.25
CA ILE A 17 -12.62 9.58 7.07
C ILE A 17 -12.85 8.48 6.01
N GLU A 18 -13.99 7.80 6.05
CA GLU A 18 -14.33 6.77 5.05
C GLU A 18 -14.54 7.35 3.65
N LEU A 19 -15.16 8.53 3.52
CA LEU A 19 -15.27 9.22 2.23
C LEU A 19 -13.90 9.63 1.67
N MET A 20 -13.00 10.13 2.53
CA MET A 20 -11.63 10.46 2.13
C MET A 20 -10.86 9.21 1.68
N ARG A 21 -11.03 8.08 2.38
CA ARG A 21 -10.45 6.80 1.98
C ARG A 21 -10.98 6.35 0.63
N GLY A 22 -12.29 6.37 0.43
CA GLY A 22 -12.91 6.00 -0.83
C GLY A 22 -12.43 6.86 -1.99
N GLN A 23 -12.24 8.16 -1.76
CA GLN A 23 -11.67 9.06 -2.76
C GLN A 23 -10.21 8.70 -3.09
N ALA A 24 -9.39 8.37 -2.11
CA ALA A 24 -8.01 7.93 -2.34
C ALA A 24 -7.99 6.59 -3.10
N MET A 25 -8.84 5.63 -2.73
CA MET A 25 -8.94 4.33 -3.38
C MET A 25 -9.60 4.39 -4.77
N SER A 26 -10.35 5.45 -5.11
CA SER A 26 -10.97 5.61 -6.44
C SER A 26 -9.96 5.72 -7.59
N ARG A 27 -8.70 6.06 -7.29
CA ARG A 27 -7.60 6.17 -8.26
C ARG A 27 -6.85 4.85 -8.47
N VAL A 28 -7.14 3.83 -7.65
CA VAL A 28 -6.52 2.50 -7.78
C VAL A 28 -7.04 1.85 -9.05
N GLN A 29 -6.11 1.39 -9.88
CA GLN A 29 -6.41 0.73 -11.13
C GLN A 29 -6.78 -0.73 -10.86
N LEU A 30 -7.89 -1.16 -11.46
CA LEU A 30 -8.32 -2.55 -11.48
C LEU A 30 -8.18 -3.10 -12.91
N PRO A 31 -7.85 -4.39 -13.08
CA PRO A 31 -7.73 -4.98 -14.41
C PRO A 31 -9.06 -4.92 -15.17
N GLU A 32 -9.00 -4.67 -16.48
CA GLU A 32 -10.19 -4.58 -17.34
C GLU A 32 -10.90 -5.92 -17.53
N ALA A 33 -10.15 -7.03 -17.46
CA ALA A 33 -10.68 -8.38 -17.60
C ALA A 33 -10.07 -9.34 -16.56
N PRO A 34 -10.88 -10.28 -16.00
CA PRO A 34 -10.35 -11.38 -15.21
C PRO A 34 -9.44 -12.30 -16.06
N GLY A 35 -8.37 -12.83 -15.46
CA GLY A 35 -7.56 -13.90 -16.07
C GLY A 35 -6.14 -13.54 -16.52
N GLY A 36 -5.68 -12.30 -16.28
CA GLY A 36 -4.25 -11.96 -16.40
C GLY A 36 -3.37 -12.70 -15.38
N HIS A 37 -2.04 -12.67 -15.56
CA HIS A 37 -1.13 -13.26 -14.56
C HIS A 37 -1.33 -12.56 -13.21
N TRP A 38 -1.65 -13.33 -12.17
CA TRP A 38 -2.01 -12.79 -10.85
C TRP A 38 -0.97 -11.83 -10.28
N ARG A 39 0.33 -12.06 -10.56
CA ARG A 39 1.44 -11.17 -10.16
C ARG A 39 1.33 -9.79 -10.79
N GLU A 40 0.96 -9.72 -12.07
CA GLU A 40 0.79 -8.46 -12.80
C GLU A 40 -0.41 -7.69 -12.26
N THR A 41 -1.52 -8.37 -11.96
CA THR A 41 -2.70 -7.75 -11.35
C THR A 41 -2.41 -7.19 -9.96
N LEU A 42 -1.75 -7.97 -9.08
CA LEU A 42 -1.35 -7.48 -7.76
C LEU A 42 -0.38 -6.31 -7.88
N ARG A 43 0.56 -6.35 -8.82
CA ARG A 43 1.49 -5.24 -9.08
C ARG A 43 0.75 -3.98 -9.50
N LEU A 44 -0.16 -4.08 -10.47
CA LEU A 44 -0.97 -2.95 -10.95
C LEU A 44 -1.72 -2.27 -9.81
N ILE A 45 -2.40 -3.08 -8.98
CA ILE A 45 -3.16 -2.58 -7.84
C ILE A 45 -2.21 -1.95 -6.81
N ALA A 46 -1.13 -2.63 -6.43
CA ALA A 46 -0.20 -2.14 -5.42
C ALA A 46 0.48 -0.82 -5.84
N VAL A 47 0.93 -0.71 -7.10
CA VAL A 47 1.56 0.51 -7.63
C VAL A 47 0.59 1.68 -7.63
N SER A 48 -0.60 1.50 -8.21
CA SER A 48 -1.60 2.59 -8.24
C SER A 48 -2.10 2.98 -6.84
N TYR A 49 -2.14 2.03 -5.91
CA TYR A 49 -2.43 2.27 -4.50
C TYR A 49 -1.32 3.08 -3.82
N PHE A 50 -0.06 2.67 -3.96
CA PHE A 50 1.11 3.41 -3.47
C PHE A 50 1.13 4.85 -4.01
N GLU A 51 0.96 5.04 -5.31
CA GLU A 51 0.93 6.37 -5.93
C GLU A 51 -0.20 7.24 -5.36
N SER A 52 -1.39 6.67 -5.16
CA SER A 52 -2.52 7.44 -4.64
C SER A 52 -2.29 7.89 -3.19
N TYR A 53 -1.79 6.99 -2.34
CA TYR A 53 -1.58 7.28 -0.92
C TYR A 53 -0.34 8.12 -0.66
N SER A 54 0.70 8.03 -1.49
CA SER A 54 1.90 8.89 -1.42
C SER A 54 1.60 10.36 -1.69
N ARG A 55 0.46 10.68 -2.34
CA ARG A 55 -0.03 12.07 -2.49
C ARG A 55 -0.66 12.61 -1.20
N HIS A 56 -1.07 11.74 -0.28
CA HIS A 56 -1.76 12.09 0.97
C HIS A 56 -1.27 11.31 2.21
N PRO A 57 0.05 11.22 2.46
CA PRO A 57 0.62 10.28 3.43
C PRO A 57 0.20 10.56 4.88
N ARG A 58 -0.10 11.83 5.21
CA ARG A 58 -0.61 12.23 6.53
C ARG A 58 -2.01 11.69 6.85
N LEU A 59 -2.76 11.21 5.86
CA LEU A 59 -4.08 10.61 6.07
C LEU A 59 -3.99 9.13 6.43
N ILE A 60 -2.84 8.47 6.20
CA ILE A 60 -2.65 7.04 6.44
C ILE A 60 -2.99 6.63 7.88
N PRO A 61 -2.53 7.32 8.95
CA PRO A 61 -2.88 6.95 10.32
C PRO A 61 -4.37 7.09 10.64
N LEU A 62 -5.08 8.01 9.98
CA LEU A 62 -6.53 8.16 10.11
C LEU A 62 -7.25 6.99 9.45
N PHE A 63 -6.76 6.55 8.30
CA PHE A 63 -7.29 5.41 7.58
C PHE A 63 -7.06 4.09 8.32
N THR A 64 -5.90 3.86 8.92
CA THR A 64 -5.61 2.59 9.61
C THR A 64 -6.29 2.46 10.98
N SER A 65 -6.84 3.56 11.53
CA SER A 65 -7.54 3.57 12.82
C SER A 65 -9.04 3.29 12.73
N HIS A 66 -9.60 3.15 11.52
CA HIS A 66 -11.03 2.94 11.29
C HIS A 66 -11.28 1.70 10.44
N THR A 67 -12.34 0.96 10.77
CA THR A 67 -12.78 -0.17 9.95
C THR A 67 -13.19 0.30 8.56
N VAL A 68 -12.65 -0.36 7.54
CA VAL A 68 -13.01 -0.14 6.14
C VAL A 68 -14.47 -0.53 5.90
N ARG A 69 -15.28 0.45 5.49
CA ARG A 69 -16.68 0.31 5.10
C ARG A 69 -16.98 0.92 3.75
N ASP A 70 -16.12 1.82 3.27
CA ASP A 70 -16.27 2.42 1.96
C ASP A 70 -16.30 1.37 0.82
N ARG A 71 -17.29 1.53 -0.07
CA ARG A 71 -17.57 0.57 -1.16
C ARG A 71 -16.45 0.51 -2.18
N THR A 72 -15.82 1.65 -2.50
CA THR A 72 -14.75 1.71 -3.50
C THR A 72 -13.52 0.97 -2.99
N THR A 73 -13.18 1.18 -1.72
CA THR A 73 -12.11 0.48 -1.02
C THR A 73 -12.37 -1.03 -0.97
N LEU A 74 -13.58 -1.45 -0.58
CA LEU A 74 -13.93 -2.87 -0.55
C LEU A 74 -13.85 -3.55 -1.92
N ARG A 75 -14.15 -2.84 -3.01
CA ARG A 75 -13.97 -3.37 -4.38
C ARG A 75 -12.51 -3.66 -4.73
N VAL A 76 -11.57 -2.85 -4.23
CA VAL A 76 -10.13 -3.10 -4.43
C VAL A 76 -9.72 -4.38 -3.71
N TYR A 77 -10.10 -4.53 -2.44
CA TYR A 77 -9.79 -5.76 -1.69
C TYR A 77 -10.48 -7.00 -2.26
N ASP A 78 -11.71 -6.87 -2.76
CA ASP A 78 -12.42 -7.95 -3.43
C ASP A 78 -11.70 -8.37 -4.73
N ALA A 79 -11.22 -7.42 -5.54
CA ALA A 79 -10.44 -7.73 -6.74
C ALA A 79 -9.13 -8.48 -6.42
N LEU A 80 -8.43 -8.09 -5.35
CA LEU A 80 -7.25 -8.83 -4.86
C LEU A 80 -7.62 -10.25 -4.44
N ALA A 81 -8.72 -10.42 -3.68
CA ALA A 81 -9.19 -11.72 -3.23
C ALA A 81 -9.59 -12.65 -4.39
N GLN A 82 -10.31 -12.12 -5.39
CA GLN A 82 -10.68 -12.86 -6.61
C GLN A 82 -9.45 -13.28 -7.41
N THR A 83 -8.49 -12.38 -7.57
CA THR A 83 -7.22 -12.65 -8.29
C THR A 83 -6.44 -13.77 -7.62
N LEU A 84 -6.25 -13.70 -6.30
CA LEU A 84 -5.54 -14.71 -5.53
C LEU A 84 -6.31 -16.05 -5.49
N ALA A 85 -7.65 -16.01 -5.50
CA ALA A 85 -8.46 -17.22 -5.62
C ALA A 85 -8.23 -17.93 -6.96
N GLY A 86 -8.21 -17.19 -8.08
CA GLY A 86 -7.90 -17.74 -9.40
C GLY A 86 -6.48 -18.29 -9.52
N ALA A 87 -5.55 -17.77 -8.71
CA ALA A 87 -4.17 -18.26 -8.62
C ALA A 87 -3.98 -19.49 -7.69
N GLY A 88 -5.05 -20.01 -7.09
CA GLY A 88 -4.99 -21.22 -6.26
C GLY A 88 -4.60 -21.00 -4.80
N PHE A 89 -4.53 -19.75 -4.31
CA PHE A 89 -4.33 -19.50 -2.88
C PHE A 89 -5.52 -20.03 -2.09
N ASP A 90 -5.30 -20.66 -0.94
CA ASP A 90 -6.38 -21.01 -0.01
C ASP A 90 -6.96 -19.74 0.67
N PRO A 91 -8.17 -19.80 1.25
CA PRO A 91 -8.82 -18.61 1.83
C PRO A 91 -8.00 -17.85 2.88
N ALA A 92 -7.26 -18.56 3.74
CA ALA A 92 -6.43 -17.94 4.78
C ALA A 92 -5.19 -17.28 4.19
N ALA A 93 -4.57 -17.92 3.20
CA ALA A 93 -3.44 -17.40 2.45
C ALA A 93 -3.81 -16.15 1.63
N ARG A 94 -5.03 -16.09 1.07
CA ARG A 94 -5.54 -14.89 0.37
C ARG A 94 -5.55 -13.67 1.27
N LEU A 95 -6.19 -13.80 2.45
CA LEU A 95 -6.27 -12.69 3.39
C LEU A 95 -4.87 -12.27 3.88
N THR A 96 -4.01 -13.25 4.15
CA THR A 96 -2.62 -12.99 4.56
C THR A 96 -1.86 -12.21 3.47
N ALA A 97 -1.98 -12.61 2.21
CA ALA A 97 -1.34 -11.92 1.08
C ALA A 97 -1.87 -10.49 0.92
N ILE A 98 -3.20 -10.29 1.04
CA ILE A 98 -3.82 -8.96 1.01
C ILE A 98 -3.25 -8.08 2.13
N THR A 99 -3.21 -8.58 3.37
CA THR A 99 -2.69 -7.83 4.52
C THR A 99 -1.21 -7.49 4.37
N ILE A 100 -0.39 -8.39 3.82
CA ILE A 100 1.04 -8.14 3.55
C ILE A 100 1.19 -6.99 2.54
N ILE A 101 0.49 -7.09 1.41
CA ILE A 101 0.53 -6.06 0.35
C ILE A 101 0.04 -4.72 0.90
N ASP A 102 -1.10 -4.71 1.60
CA ASP A 102 -1.70 -3.51 2.18
C ASP A 102 -0.74 -2.82 3.16
N SER A 103 -0.19 -3.58 4.11
CA SER A 103 0.76 -3.06 5.10
C SER A 103 2.03 -2.51 4.45
N PHE A 104 2.55 -3.22 3.43
CA PHE A 104 3.73 -2.80 2.69
C PHE A 104 3.49 -1.52 1.90
N VAL A 105 2.37 -1.43 1.18
CA VAL A 105 1.99 -0.24 0.41
C VAL A 105 1.81 0.97 1.33
N LEU A 106 1.11 0.80 2.46
CA LEU A 106 0.88 1.88 3.42
C LEU A 106 2.19 2.37 4.08
N GLY A 107 3.07 1.44 4.47
CA GLY A 107 4.38 1.78 5.01
C GLY A 107 5.26 2.51 3.99
N SER A 108 5.28 2.01 2.75
CA SER A 108 6.05 2.63 1.67
C SER A 108 5.51 4.02 1.30
N ALA A 109 4.18 4.18 1.25
CA ALA A 109 3.56 5.47 0.96
C ALA A 109 3.82 6.51 2.08
N LEU A 110 3.94 6.06 3.33
CA LEU A 110 4.37 6.92 4.44
C LEU A 110 5.85 7.32 4.28
N ASP A 111 6.71 6.36 3.93
CA ASP A 111 8.13 6.57 3.66
C ASP A 111 8.39 7.52 2.48
N ALA A 112 7.47 7.57 1.49
CA ALA A 112 7.55 8.54 0.39
C ALA A 112 7.45 10.02 0.82
N ALA A 113 7.03 10.29 2.06
CA ALA A 113 7.08 11.62 2.66
C ALA A 113 8.14 11.78 3.76
N ALA A 114 9.03 10.82 3.91
CA ALA A 114 10.21 10.96 4.74
C ALA A 114 11.14 12.05 4.18
N PRO A 115 11.97 12.69 5.02
CA PRO A 115 13.00 13.61 4.54
C PRO A 115 13.98 12.93 3.59
N ASP A 116 14.68 13.71 2.76
CA ASP A 116 15.71 13.19 1.85
C ASP A 116 16.81 12.42 2.62
N GLU A 117 17.20 12.96 3.78
CA GLU A 117 18.10 12.31 4.74
C GLU A 117 17.27 11.60 5.82
N VAL A 118 16.88 10.34 5.56
CA VAL A 118 16.08 9.52 6.48
C VAL A 118 16.89 8.99 7.65
N TRP A 119 18.19 8.74 7.40
CA TRP A 119 19.13 8.20 8.38
C TRP A 119 20.41 9.02 8.35
N ALA A 120 21.03 9.19 9.51
CA ALA A 120 22.33 9.83 9.64
C ALA A 120 23.24 8.94 10.48
N ALA A 121 24.49 8.78 10.03
CA ALA A 121 25.52 8.14 10.83
C ALA A 121 26.00 9.09 11.95
N ASP A 122 26.39 8.52 13.07
CA ASP A 122 27.03 9.20 14.19
C ASP A 122 28.42 8.61 14.49
N VAL A 123 29.06 9.09 15.56
CA VAL A 123 30.42 8.66 15.95
C VAL A 123 30.52 7.18 16.30
N ASP A 124 29.41 6.56 16.69
CA ASP A 124 29.35 5.15 17.09
C ASP A 124 28.84 4.24 15.95
N SER A 125 28.52 4.82 14.79
CA SER A 125 28.02 4.10 13.62
C SER A 125 29.11 3.23 12.98
N SER A 126 28.73 2.01 12.61
CA SER A 126 29.64 1.08 11.94
C SER A 126 30.00 1.56 10.54
N ALA A 127 31.22 1.23 10.07
CA ALA A 127 31.65 1.53 8.70
C ALA A 127 30.67 1.00 7.63
N SER A 128 30.10 -0.19 7.83
CA SER A 128 29.14 -0.77 6.87
C SER A 128 27.84 0.03 6.77
N PHE A 129 27.38 0.66 7.85
CA PHE A 129 26.21 1.52 7.81
C PHE A 129 26.54 2.86 7.13
N THR A 130 27.68 3.46 7.48
CA THR A 130 28.16 4.69 6.85
C THR A 130 28.29 4.52 5.33
N GLU A 131 28.94 3.45 4.87
CA GLU A 131 29.06 3.11 3.44
C GLU A 131 27.69 2.97 2.76
N ALA A 132 26.74 2.28 3.41
CA ALA A 132 25.39 2.14 2.89
C ALA A 132 24.63 3.46 2.80
N LEU A 133 24.85 4.39 3.74
CA LEU A 133 24.26 5.73 3.69
C LEU A 133 24.87 6.57 2.57
N GLU A 134 26.19 6.53 2.39
CA GLU A 134 26.90 7.28 1.34
C GLU A 134 26.48 6.85 -0.08
N GLU A 135 26.27 5.55 -0.29
CA GLU A 135 25.84 5.00 -1.59
C GLU A 135 24.32 5.02 -1.77
N GLY A 136 23.56 4.89 -0.68
CA GLY A 136 22.11 4.68 -0.70
C GLY A 136 21.26 5.95 -0.51
N LEU A 137 21.79 6.97 0.18
CA LEU A 137 21.14 8.28 0.30
C LEU A 137 21.58 9.17 -0.87
N GLY A 138 20.62 9.63 -1.69
CA GLY A 138 20.94 10.54 -2.80
C GLY A 138 19.97 10.48 -3.97
N SER A 139 19.07 9.50 -4.02
CA SER A 139 18.01 9.45 -5.02
C SER A 139 16.75 10.17 -4.54
N ALA A 140 16.29 11.17 -5.29
CA ALA A 140 14.97 11.79 -5.08
C ALA A 140 13.81 10.79 -5.24
N GLU A 141 14.07 9.63 -5.86
CA GLU A 141 13.11 8.56 -6.11
C GLU A 141 13.31 7.35 -5.18
N ARG A 142 14.12 7.48 -4.12
CA ARG A 142 14.47 6.38 -3.19
C ARG A 142 13.24 5.59 -2.74
N ALA A 143 12.17 6.27 -2.31
CA ALA A 143 10.97 5.63 -1.81
C ALA A 143 10.23 4.82 -2.89
N GLU A 144 10.13 5.36 -4.11
CA GLU A 144 9.50 4.67 -5.25
C GLU A 144 10.33 3.46 -5.69
N GLN A 145 11.65 3.61 -5.79
CA GLN A 145 12.57 2.53 -6.14
C GLN A 145 12.53 1.40 -5.09
N THR A 146 12.55 1.76 -3.80
CA THR A 146 12.46 0.80 -2.69
C THR A 146 11.10 0.10 -2.68
N PHE A 147 10.02 0.83 -2.94
CA PHE A 147 8.69 0.26 -3.09
C PHE A 147 8.65 -0.78 -4.22
N GLY A 148 9.17 -0.44 -5.40
CA GLY A 148 9.22 -1.34 -6.55
C GLY A 148 10.00 -2.64 -6.25
N GLN A 149 11.20 -2.51 -5.68
CA GLN A 149 12.03 -3.67 -5.31
C GLN A 149 11.37 -4.52 -4.21
N GLY A 150 10.80 -3.89 -3.18
CA GLY A 150 10.10 -4.60 -2.11
C GLY A 150 8.86 -5.34 -2.61
N LEU A 151 8.11 -4.74 -3.55
CA LEU A 151 6.97 -5.39 -4.20
C LEU A 151 7.39 -6.63 -4.98
N ASP A 152 8.52 -6.57 -5.71
CA ASP A 152 9.08 -7.73 -6.44
C ASP A 152 9.38 -8.89 -5.49
N ILE A 153 10.04 -8.58 -4.36
CA ILE A 153 10.40 -9.55 -3.33
C ILE A 153 9.14 -10.18 -2.72
N ILE A 154 8.13 -9.37 -2.39
CA ILE A 154 6.87 -9.87 -1.82
C ILE A 154 6.16 -10.79 -2.81
N LEU A 155 6.01 -10.39 -4.07
CA LEU A 155 5.32 -11.18 -5.08
C LEU A 155 6.03 -12.52 -5.34
N ALA A 156 7.36 -12.52 -5.44
CA ALA A 156 8.14 -13.75 -5.56
C ALA A 156 8.00 -14.65 -4.32
N GLY A 157 7.99 -14.06 -3.12
CA GLY A 157 7.79 -14.80 -1.86
C GLY A 157 6.40 -15.42 -1.75
N LEU A 158 5.36 -14.73 -2.22
CA LEU A 158 4.00 -15.28 -2.28
C LEU A 158 3.90 -16.44 -3.28
N GLU A 159 4.55 -16.33 -4.44
CA GLU A 159 4.59 -17.38 -5.45
C GLU A 159 5.23 -18.65 -4.90
N ALA A 160 6.40 -18.54 -4.27
CA ALA A 160 7.09 -19.68 -3.66
C ALA A 160 6.24 -20.40 -2.59
N ARG A 161 5.45 -19.66 -1.80
CA ARG A 161 4.57 -20.24 -0.77
C ARG A 161 3.37 -20.99 -1.34
N VAL A 162 2.88 -20.59 -2.50
CA VAL A 162 1.79 -21.31 -3.20
C VAL A 162 2.34 -22.54 -3.91
N SER A 163 3.46 -22.41 -4.61
CA SER A 163 4.10 -23.54 -5.29
C SER A 163 4.54 -24.65 -4.33
N ALA A 164 4.92 -24.31 -3.09
CA ALA A 164 5.29 -25.30 -2.07
C ALA A 164 4.10 -26.06 -1.44
N ARG A 165 2.85 -25.66 -1.74
CA ARG A 165 1.62 -26.29 -1.22
C ARG A 165 0.87 -27.14 -2.25
N GLY A 166 1.24 -27.05 -3.52
CA GLY A 166 0.69 -27.86 -4.63
C GLY A 166 1.55 -29.08 -4.89
#